data_AF-A0A0G4ETA5-F1
#
_entry.id   AF-A0A0G4ETA5-F1
#
_cell.length_a   1.000
_cell.length_b   1.000
_cell.length_c   1.000
_cell.angle_alpha   90.00
_cell.angle_beta   90.00
_cell.angle_gamma   90.00
#
_symmetry.space_group_name_H-M   'P 1'
#
loop_
_entity.id
_entity.type
_entity.pdbx_description
1 polymer ?
#
loop_
_entity_poly.entity_id
_entity_poly.type
_entity_poly.pdbx_seq_one_letter_code
_entity_poly.pdbx_strand_id
1 'polypeptide(L)'
;MLIHHSLSSQQLSLSTAAAVIRSFRDSFRETALSLREDMALWLFKHVLGSESEEEDACVEEESYESVEQRRTQTDQVYGFFHSDDWEAHVPYMTDQERQQLDHMGVSYTNCVNAVDFQNEQLGYLLKQLQGLRVGGRAKRVEIEHIKLDIGDRKNKRYHKEKERQGLLPQLATTIAQVKMRRLEQRAIESAQQPACERMSGQVRSPAEVHVSSATRRKGSAKVPPQRWITDEEISAELRKASEHLD
;
A
#
# COMPACT_ATOMS: atom_id res chain seq x y z
N MET A 1 28.90 -26.69 -60.13
CA MET A 1 27.78 -27.30 -59.39
C MET A 1 28.08 -27.15 -57.91
N LEU A 2 27.38 -26.28 -57.17
CA LEU A 2 27.34 -26.24 -55.68
C LEU A 2 26.56 -24.98 -55.23
N ILE A 3 25.22 -24.94 -55.30
CA ILE A 3 24.39 -24.04 -54.46
C ILE A 3 22.98 -24.63 -54.38
N HIS A 4 22.64 -25.48 -53.41
CA HIS A 4 21.23 -25.84 -53.10
C HIS A 4 20.99 -26.42 -51.69
N HIS A 5 21.72 -25.97 -50.66
CA HIS A 5 21.53 -26.51 -49.28
C HIS A 5 21.21 -25.48 -48.17
N SER A 6 20.90 -24.21 -48.48
CA SER A 6 20.74 -23.19 -47.43
C SER A 6 19.30 -22.82 -47.04
N LEU A 7 18.26 -23.36 -47.70
CA LEU A 7 16.87 -22.92 -47.45
C LEU A 7 16.06 -23.82 -46.51
N SER A 8 16.53 -25.04 -46.21
CA SER A 8 15.78 -26.00 -45.38
C SER A 8 15.86 -25.70 -43.87
N SER A 9 16.99 -25.17 -43.38
CA SER A 9 17.18 -24.95 -41.94
C SER A 9 16.41 -23.74 -41.37
N GLN A 10 16.02 -22.76 -42.20
CA GLN A 10 15.26 -21.60 -41.72
C GLN A 10 13.75 -21.86 -41.57
N GLN A 11 13.18 -22.82 -42.30
CA GLN A 11 11.75 -23.13 -42.18
C GLN A 11 11.40 -23.98 -40.95
N LEU A 12 12.34 -24.79 -40.45
CA LEU A 12 12.16 -25.61 -39.25
C LEU A 12 12.12 -24.77 -37.94
N SER A 13 12.78 -23.60 -37.90
CA SER A 13 12.79 -22.76 -36.68
C SER A 13 11.47 -22.01 -36.49
N LEU A 14 10.83 -21.57 -37.57
CA LEU A 14 9.57 -20.81 -37.51
C LEU A 14 8.37 -21.67 -37.12
N SER A 15 8.32 -22.92 -37.58
CA SER A 15 7.25 -23.87 -37.21
C SER A 15 7.31 -24.23 -35.71
N THR A 16 8.51 -24.43 -35.19
CA THR A 16 8.74 -24.71 -33.77
C THR A 16 8.39 -23.51 -32.88
N ALA A 17 8.76 -22.29 -33.29
CA ALA A 17 8.38 -21.07 -32.57
C ALA A 17 6.86 -20.87 -32.55
N ALA A 18 6.16 -21.12 -33.66
CA ALA A 18 4.70 -21.01 -33.72
C ALA A 18 3.99 -22.05 -32.84
N ALA A 19 4.53 -23.26 -32.70
CA ALA A 19 4.00 -24.29 -31.82
C ALA A 19 4.15 -23.92 -30.34
N VAL A 20 5.32 -23.38 -29.94
CA VAL A 20 5.58 -22.92 -28.57
C VAL A 20 4.65 -21.76 -28.21
N ILE A 21 4.47 -20.77 -29.10
CA ILE A 21 3.57 -19.63 -28.84
C ILE A 21 2.11 -20.08 -28.68
N ARG A 22 1.65 -21.05 -29.48
CA ARG A 22 0.29 -21.61 -29.33
C ARG A 22 0.14 -22.35 -28.00
N SER A 23 1.10 -23.20 -27.65
CA SER A 23 1.09 -23.94 -26.38
C SER A 23 1.07 -22.98 -25.17
N PHE A 24 1.83 -21.88 -25.23
CA PHE A 24 1.85 -20.90 -24.15
C PHE A 24 0.53 -20.13 -24.04
N ARG A 25 -0.08 -19.77 -25.17
CA ARG A 25 -1.38 -19.08 -25.22
C ARG A 25 -2.50 -19.95 -24.66
N ASP A 26 -2.51 -21.23 -25.00
CA ASP A 26 -3.57 -22.14 -24.58
C ASP A 26 -3.44 -22.47 -23.08
N SER A 27 -2.22 -22.65 -22.55
CA SER A 27 -1.96 -22.78 -21.11
C SER A 27 -2.36 -21.53 -20.30
N PHE A 28 -2.09 -20.34 -20.82
CA PHE A 28 -2.50 -19.09 -20.17
C PHE A 28 -4.02 -18.95 -20.14
N ARG A 29 -4.71 -19.42 -21.19
CA ARG A 29 -6.17 -19.37 -21.29
C ARG A 29 -6.84 -20.32 -20.29
N GLU A 30 -6.32 -21.53 -20.13
CA GLU A 30 -6.82 -22.48 -19.12
C GLU A 30 -6.60 -21.97 -17.70
N THR A 31 -5.44 -21.38 -17.42
CA THR A 31 -5.13 -20.79 -16.10
C THR A 31 -6.03 -19.59 -15.78
N ALA A 32 -6.31 -18.74 -16.78
CA ALA A 32 -7.18 -17.58 -16.62
C ALA A 32 -8.67 -17.95 -16.45
N LEU A 33 -9.11 -19.08 -17.02
CA LEU A 33 -10.48 -19.59 -16.82
C LEU A 33 -10.65 -20.21 -15.43
N SER A 34 -9.68 -20.99 -14.97
CA SER A 34 -9.68 -21.56 -13.61
C SER A 34 -9.68 -20.47 -12.53
N LEU A 35 -8.86 -19.42 -12.67
CA LEU A 35 -8.86 -18.28 -11.73
C LEU A 35 -10.20 -17.53 -11.70
N ARG A 36 -10.94 -17.52 -12.82
CA ARG A 36 -12.26 -16.87 -12.91
C ARG A 36 -13.33 -17.67 -12.20
N GLU A 37 -13.29 -18.99 -12.29
CA GLU A 37 -14.25 -19.88 -11.62
C GLU A 37 -14.05 -19.88 -10.10
N ASP A 38 -12.81 -19.93 -9.62
CA ASP A 38 -12.51 -19.87 -8.19
C ASP A 38 -12.87 -18.51 -7.58
N MET A 39 -12.60 -17.42 -8.30
CA MET A 39 -12.96 -16.07 -7.84
C MET A 39 -14.48 -15.84 -7.88
N ALA A 40 -15.19 -16.42 -8.85
CA ALA A 40 -16.65 -16.37 -8.90
C ALA A 40 -17.29 -17.17 -7.75
N LEU A 41 -16.75 -18.35 -7.42
CA LEU A 41 -17.22 -19.15 -6.28
C LEU A 41 -16.91 -18.47 -4.94
N TRP A 42 -15.76 -17.81 -4.82
CA TRP A 42 -15.42 -17.01 -3.63
C TRP A 42 -16.38 -15.82 -3.46
N LEU A 43 -16.65 -15.08 -4.53
CA LEU A 43 -17.62 -13.97 -4.50
C LEU A 43 -19.03 -14.45 -4.22
N PHE A 44 -19.47 -15.56 -4.80
CA PHE A 44 -20.82 -16.10 -4.59
C PHE A 44 -21.02 -16.55 -3.14
N LYS A 45 -19.99 -17.18 -2.52
CA LYS A 45 -20.03 -17.58 -1.11
C LYS A 45 -20.05 -16.40 -0.14
N HIS A 46 -19.42 -15.27 -0.49
CA HIS A 46 -19.40 -14.08 0.36
C HIS A 46 -20.54 -13.09 0.12
N VAL A 47 -21.11 -13.06 -1.09
CA VAL A 47 -22.18 -12.10 -1.43
C VAL A 47 -23.58 -12.65 -1.13
N LEU A 48 -23.77 -13.99 -1.14
CA LEU A 48 -25.09 -14.60 -0.97
C LEU A 48 -25.23 -15.50 0.26
N GLY A 49 -24.18 -15.64 1.07
CA GLY A 49 -24.14 -16.57 2.21
C GLY A 49 -24.30 -15.95 3.60
N SER A 50 -24.64 -14.67 3.73
CA SER A 50 -24.78 -14.00 5.03
C SER A 50 -26.21 -13.47 5.22
N GLU A 51 -27.11 -14.42 5.51
CA GLU A 51 -28.35 -14.12 6.22
C GLU A 51 -28.18 -14.61 7.67
N SER A 52 -28.59 -13.78 8.65
CA SER A 52 -28.59 -14.04 10.12
C SER A 52 -27.20 -13.93 10.77
N GLU A 53 -26.93 -13.09 11.77
CA GLU A 53 -27.73 -12.66 12.93
C GLU A 53 -27.39 -11.20 13.30
N GLU A 54 -28.38 -10.49 13.87
CA GLU A 54 -28.19 -9.19 14.53
C GLU A 54 -27.29 -9.37 15.77
N GLU A 55 -25.98 -9.41 15.57
CA GLU A 55 -25.04 -9.16 16.66
C GLU A 55 -24.87 -7.66 16.84
N ASP A 56 -25.24 -7.21 18.04
CA ASP A 56 -24.98 -5.92 18.64
C ASP A 56 -23.47 -5.66 18.58
N ALA A 57 -23.01 -5.20 17.41
CA ALA A 57 -21.62 -4.90 17.15
C ALA A 57 -21.27 -3.67 17.98
N CYS A 58 -20.75 -3.92 19.19
CA CYS A 58 -19.93 -2.96 19.90
C CYS A 58 -18.96 -2.40 18.87
N VAL A 59 -19.17 -1.13 18.49
CA VAL A 59 -18.25 -0.37 17.64
C VAL A 59 -16.96 -0.30 18.47
N GLU A 60 -16.09 -1.29 18.31
CA GLU A 60 -14.71 -1.19 18.76
C GLU A 60 -14.16 0.02 18.01
N GLU A 61 -14.07 1.16 18.71
CA GLU A 61 -13.38 2.34 18.23
C GLU A 61 -12.03 1.85 17.72
N GLU A 62 -11.88 1.89 16.40
CA GLU A 62 -10.65 1.56 15.71
C GLU A 62 -9.57 2.45 16.32
N SER A 63 -8.77 1.89 17.24
CA SER A 63 -7.76 2.67 17.96
C SER A 63 -6.93 3.43 16.94
N TYR A 64 -6.91 4.76 17.07
CA TYR A 64 -6.17 5.70 16.21
C TYR A 64 -4.72 5.26 15.98
N GLU A 65 -4.17 4.55 16.97
CA GLU A 65 -2.86 3.92 16.98
C GLU A 65 -2.64 2.93 15.81
N SER A 66 -3.70 2.32 15.25
CA SER A 66 -3.57 1.36 14.15
C SER A 66 -3.31 1.99 12.78
N VAL A 67 -3.80 3.21 12.54
CA VAL A 67 -3.67 3.90 11.24
C VAL A 67 -2.31 4.56 11.12
N GLU A 68 -1.87 5.28 12.14
CA GLU A 68 -0.55 5.89 12.18
C GLU A 68 0.56 4.84 12.14
N GLN A 69 0.42 3.74 12.91
CA GLN A 69 1.39 2.65 12.90
C GLN A 69 1.46 1.95 11.54
N ARG A 70 0.35 1.82 10.82
CA ARG A 70 0.38 1.28 9.45
C ARG A 70 1.10 2.22 8.50
N ARG A 71 0.87 3.53 8.60
CA ARG A 71 1.51 4.54 7.75
C ARG A 71 3.02 4.55 7.92
N THR A 72 3.50 4.55 9.16
CA THR A 72 4.93 4.52 9.45
C THR A 72 5.61 3.27 8.87
N GLN A 73 4.88 2.15 8.71
CA GLN A 73 5.40 0.94 8.07
C GLN A 73 5.39 1.00 6.53
N THR A 74 4.39 1.62 5.92
CA THR A 74 4.21 1.61 4.45
C THR A 74 4.85 2.80 3.75
N ASP A 75 4.89 3.96 4.41
CA ASP A 75 5.40 5.21 3.85
C ASP A 75 6.69 5.60 4.57
N GLN A 76 7.82 5.38 3.89
CA GLN A 76 9.14 5.60 4.47
C GLN A 76 9.43 7.07 4.80
N VAL A 77 8.83 8.01 4.06
CA VAL A 77 9.01 9.46 4.31
C VAL A 77 8.19 9.85 5.52
N TYR A 78 6.92 9.42 5.58
CA TYR A 78 6.08 9.63 6.76
C TYR A 78 6.71 9.00 8.02
N GLY A 79 7.17 7.74 7.89
CA GLY A 79 7.83 6.99 8.96
C GLY A 79 9.11 7.65 9.45
N PHE A 80 9.89 8.29 8.59
CA PHE A 80 11.09 9.02 9.00
C PHE A 80 10.78 10.16 9.99
N PHE A 81 9.68 10.89 9.79
CA PHE A 81 9.29 12.01 10.67
C PHE A 81 8.52 11.59 11.94
N HIS A 82 7.85 10.43 11.92
CA HIS A 82 6.95 10.00 13.01
C HIS A 82 7.47 8.80 13.81
N SER A 83 8.68 8.34 13.52
CA SER A 83 9.36 7.33 14.34
C SER A 83 10.53 7.96 15.10
N ASP A 84 11.06 7.21 16.07
CA ASP A 84 12.27 7.56 16.83
C ASP A 84 13.50 7.81 15.93
N ASP A 85 13.41 7.51 14.63
CA ASP A 85 14.45 7.83 13.67
C ASP A 85 14.71 9.33 13.59
N TRP A 86 13.70 10.22 13.57
CA TRP A 86 13.92 11.66 13.36
C TRP A 86 14.94 12.25 14.34
N GLU A 87 14.68 12.12 15.64
CA GLU A 87 15.54 12.64 16.72
C GLU A 87 16.95 12.05 16.66
N ALA A 88 17.07 10.78 16.25
CA ALA A 88 18.35 10.13 16.12
C ALA A 88 19.19 10.60 14.92
N HIS A 89 18.61 11.39 14.00
CA HIS A 89 19.32 12.01 12.87
C HIS A 89 19.64 13.49 13.10
N VAL A 90 18.97 14.17 14.03
CA VAL A 90 19.18 15.61 14.34
C VAL A 90 20.65 15.99 14.57
N PRO A 91 21.48 15.22 15.31
CA PRO A 91 22.88 15.58 15.55
C PRO A 91 23.76 15.62 14.29
N TYR A 92 23.30 15.05 13.17
CA TYR A 92 24.05 14.94 11.92
C TYR A 92 23.61 15.97 10.87
N MET A 93 22.71 16.89 11.23
CA MET A 93 22.18 17.95 10.37
C MET A 93 22.70 19.31 10.82
N THR A 94 22.78 20.25 9.88
CA THR A 94 22.88 21.67 10.22
C THR A 94 21.52 22.22 10.64
N ASP A 95 21.48 23.32 11.40
CA ASP A 95 20.22 23.96 11.81
C ASP A 95 19.35 24.37 10.60
N GLN A 96 19.99 24.84 9.52
CA GLN A 96 19.30 25.21 8.29
C GLN A 96 18.65 23.99 7.61
N GLU A 97 19.39 22.88 7.49
CA GLU A 97 18.87 21.64 6.91
C GLU A 97 17.72 21.08 7.75
N ARG A 98 17.86 21.12 9.08
CA ARG A 98 16.82 20.69 10.00
C ARG A 98 15.54 21.50 9.80
N GLN A 99 15.62 22.83 9.82
CA GLN A 99 14.46 23.70 9.61
C GLN A 99 13.80 23.47 8.25
N GLN A 100 14.60 23.26 7.21
CA GLN A 100 14.09 22.95 5.88
C GLN A 100 13.36 21.59 5.86
N LEU A 101 13.96 20.54 6.43
CA LEU A 101 13.35 19.22 6.53
C LEU A 101 12.07 19.25 7.38
N ASP A 102 12.07 19.96 8.50
CA ASP A 102 10.89 20.14 9.35
C ASP A 102 9.75 20.80 8.57
N HIS A 103 10.05 21.90 7.88
CA HIS A 103 9.06 22.59 7.06
C HIS A 103 8.47 21.68 5.98
N MET A 104 9.33 20.98 5.24
CA MET A 104 8.90 20.04 4.20
C MET A 104 8.13 18.84 4.78
N GLY A 105 8.54 18.34 5.95
CA GLY A 105 7.89 17.24 6.65
C GLY A 105 6.48 17.60 7.11
N VAL A 106 6.29 18.81 7.63
CA VAL A 106 4.96 19.36 7.95
C VAL A 106 4.10 19.48 6.69
N SER A 107 4.63 20.07 5.61
CA SER A 107 3.90 20.19 4.34
C SER A 107 3.50 18.83 3.77
N TYR A 108 4.39 17.83 3.86
CA TYR A 108 4.13 16.47 3.41
C TYR A 108 3.02 15.80 4.23
N THR A 109 3.11 15.88 5.55
CA THR A 109 2.13 15.32 6.50
C THR A 109 0.75 15.94 6.30
N ASN A 110 0.70 17.25 6.05
CA ASN A 110 -0.55 17.94 5.71
C ASN A 110 -1.16 17.42 4.40
N CYS A 111 -0.34 17.11 3.39
CA CYS A 111 -0.84 16.53 2.14
C CYS A 111 -1.39 15.12 2.36
N VAL A 112 -0.68 14.29 3.12
CA VAL A 112 -1.12 12.94 3.50
C VAL A 112 -2.49 13.00 4.19
N ASN A 113 -2.59 13.77 5.28
CA ASN A 113 -3.83 13.92 6.04
C ASN A 113 -4.99 14.47 5.17
N ALA A 114 -4.69 15.41 4.27
CA ALA A 114 -5.69 15.94 3.36
C ALA A 114 -6.21 14.90 2.36
N VAL A 115 -5.33 14.04 1.82
CA VAL A 115 -5.72 12.92 0.94
C VAL A 115 -6.61 11.93 1.68
N ASP A 116 -6.26 11.60 2.93
CA ASP A 116 -7.04 10.68 3.76
C ASP A 116 -8.42 11.20 4.07
N PHE A 117 -8.50 12.48 4.45
CA PHE A 117 -9.77 13.14 4.66
C PHE A 117 -10.63 13.10 3.40
N GLN A 118 -10.08 13.34 2.20
CA GLN A 118 -10.86 13.18 0.98
C GLN A 118 -11.28 11.73 0.72
N ASN A 119 -10.44 10.74 1.03
CA ASN A 119 -10.78 9.32 0.90
C ASN A 119 -11.95 8.92 1.82
N GLU A 120 -11.95 9.39 3.06
CA GLU A 120 -13.03 9.17 4.01
C GLU A 120 -14.34 9.77 3.51
N GLN A 121 -14.30 11.03 3.06
CA GLN A 121 -15.46 11.72 2.48
C GLN A 121 -16.00 11.01 1.23
N LEU A 122 -15.11 10.53 0.35
CA LEU A 122 -15.49 9.71 -0.80
C LEU A 122 -16.17 8.41 -0.35
N GLY A 123 -15.67 7.74 0.69
CA GLY A 123 -16.30 6.56 1.26
C GLY A 123 -17.72 6.82 1.77
N TYR A 124 -17.92 7.93 2.47
CA TYR A 124 -19.25 8.35 2.93
C TYR A 124 -20.21 8.62 1.77
N LEU A 125 -19.77 9.36 0.74
CA LEU A 125 -20.58 9.64 -0.45
C LEU A 125 -20.94 8.37 -1.24
N LEU A 126 -20.00 7.42 -1.37
CA LEU A 126 -20.28 6.15 -2.02
C LEU A 126 -21.29 5.30 -1.26
N LYS A 127 -21.21 5.26 0.08
CA LYS A 127 -22.21 4.59 0.92
C LYS A 127 -23.60 5.21 0.75
N GLN A 128 -23.70 6.54 0.75
CA GLN A 128 -24.97 7.23 0.46
C GLN A 128 -25.50 6.88 -0.93
N LEU A 129 -24.64 6.93 -1.95
CA LEU A 129 -25.00 6.59 -3.33
C LEU A 129 -25.54 5.15 -3.43
N GLN A 130 -24.96 4.22 -2.70
CA GLN A 130 -25.44 2.83 -2.62
C GLN A 130 -26.82 2.76 -1.93
N GLY A 131 -27.01 3.45 -0.81
CA GLY A 131 -28.29 3.49 -0.10
C GLY A 131 -29.43 4.12 -0.93
N LEU A 132 -29.13 5.12 -1.77
CA LEU A 132 -30.13 5.73 -2.64
C LEU A 132 -30.55 4.81 -3.80
N ARG A 133 -29.66 3.94 -4.30
CA ARG A 133 -29.99 2.98 -5.37
C ARG A 133 -31.09 2.00 -4.97
N VAL A 134 -31.15 1.63 -3.70
CA VAL A 134 -32.18 0.72 -3.17
C VAL A 134 -33.56 1.41 -3.09
N GLY A 135 -33.62 2.74 -3.16
CA GLY A 135 -34.82 3.54 -2.81
C GLY A 135 -35.74 3.98 -3.96
N GLY A 136 -35.62 3.46 -5.18
CA GLY A 136 -36.52 3.76 -6.30
C GLY A 136 -36.34 5.14 -6.97
N ARG A 137 -37.18 5.43 -7.98
CA ARG A 137 -36.99 6.54 -8.97
C ARG A 137 -37.01 7.97 -8.39
N ALA A 138 -37.55 8.18 -7.18
CA ALA A 138 -37.67 9.51 -6.57
C ALA A 138 -36.33 10.15 -6.18
N LYS A 139 -35.21 9.45 -6.35
CA LYS A 139 -33.87 9.85 -5.87
C LYS A 139 -32.91 10.31 -6.99
N ARG A 140 -33.38 10.47 -8.23
CA ARG A 140 -32.51 10.80 -9.38
C ARG A 140 -31.73 12.11 -9.21
N VAL A 141 -32.39 13.17 -8.73
CA VAL A 141 -31.74 14.47 -8.50
C VAL A 141 -30.66 14.37 -7.43
N GLU A 142 -30.95 13.64 -6.35
CA GLU A 142 -30.03 13.42 -5.24
C GLU A 142 -28.80 12.60 -5.68
N ILE A 143 -29.02 11.57 -6.51
CA ILE A 143 -27.95 10.77 -7.12
C ILE A 143 -27.02 11.66 -7.95
N GLU A 144 -27.56 12.56 -8.79
CA GLU A 144 -26.73 13.45 -9.60
C GLU A 144 -25.95 14.47 -8.75
N HIS A 145 -26.53 15.00 -7.67
CA HIS A 145 -25.77 15.83 -6.71
C HIS A 145 -24.62 15.07 -6.08
N ILE A 146 -24.83 13.84 -5.60
CA ILE A 146 -23.77 13.03 -5.01
C ILE A 146 -22.68 12.72 -6.05
N LYS A 147 -23.04 12.48 -7.32
CA LYS A 147 -22.06 12.28 -8.40
C LYS A 147 -21.18 13.52 -8.60
N LEU A 148 -21.76 14.72 -8.58
CA LEU A 148 -21.02 15.98 -8.66
C LEU A 148 -20.08 16.14 -7.48
N ASP A 149 -20.56 15.92 -6.25
CA ASP A 149 -19.74 16.00 -5.04
C ASP A 149 -18.58 15.01 -5.09
N ILE A 150 -18.81 13.76 -5.54
CA ILE A 150 -17.75 12.77 -5.74
C ILE A 150 -16.70 13.30 -6.73
N GLY A 151 -17.13 13.90 -7.85
CA GLY A 151 -16.24 14.51 -8.83
C GLY A 151 -15.31 15.57 -8.22
N ASP A 152 -15.89 16.48 -7.43
CA ASP A 152 -15.15 17.54 -6.75
C ASP A 152 -14.15 16.98 -5.72
N ARG A 153 -14.56 15.96 -4.95
CA ARG A 153 -13.69 15.31 -3.95
C ARG A 153 -12.55 14.55 -4.60
N LYS A 154 -12.80 13.84 -5.71
CA LYS A 154 -11.74 13.21 -6.52
C LYS A 154 -10.74 14.23 -7.00
N ASN A 155 -11.20 15.37 -7.52
CA ASN A 155 -10.31 16.41 -8.02
C ASN A 155 -9.45 17.01 -6.90
N LYS A 156 -10.03 17.29 -5.72
CA LYS A 156 -9.28 17.75 -4.55
C LYS A 156 -8.25 16.74 -4.07
N ARG A 157 -8.61 15.46 -4.00
CA ARG A 157 -7.70 14.36 -3.66
C ARG A 157 -6.54 14.30 -4.65
N TYR A 158 -6.82 14.35 -5.94
CA TYR A 158 -5.80 14.33 -7.00
C TYR A 158 -4.82 15.49 -6.86
N HIS A 159 -5.30 16.72 -6.64
CA HIS A 159 -4.42 17.87 -6.46
C HIS A 159 -3.53 17.74 -5.22
N LYS A 160 -4.06 17.27 -4.10
CA LYS A 160 -3.28 17.05 -2.88
C LYS A 160 -2.26 15.92 -3.02
N GLU A 161 -2.63 14.85 -3.72
CA GLU A 161 -1.69 13.77 -4.04
C GLU A 161 -0.59 14.28 -4.98
N LYS A 162 -0.92 15.10 -5.98
CA LYS A 162 0.07 15.72 -6.87
C LYS A 162 1.04 16.63 -6.12
N GLU A 163 0.54 17.43 -5.17
CA GLU A 163 1.40 18.23 -4.27
C GLU A 163 2.33 17.33 -3.44
N ARG A 164 1.80 16.25 -2.85
CA ARG A 164 2.57 15.24 -2.10
C ARG A 164 3.69 14.64 -2.95
N GLN A 165 3.36 14.22 -4.17
CA GLN A 165 4.31 13.66 -5.14
C GLN A 165 5.39 14.67 -5.55
N GLY A 166 5.06 15.97 -5.59
CA GLY A 166 6.02 17.04 -5.85
C GLY A 166 7.07 17.20 -4.75
N LEU A 167 6.73 16.93 -3.50
CA LEU A 167 7.65 17.01 -2.35
C LEU A 167 8.58 15.79 -2.23
N LEU A 168 8.12 14.62 -2.69
CA LEU A 168 8.81 13.35 -2.50
C LEU A 168 10.27 13.32 -2.98
N PRO A 169 10.62 13.79 -4.20
CA PRO A 169 12.00 13.71 -4.69
C PRO A 169 12.98 14.47 -3.80
N GLN A 170 12.58 15.66 -3.35
CA GLN A 170 13.42 16.51 -2.52
C GLN A 170 13.54 15.93 -1.11
N LEU A 171 12.42 15.53 -0.49
CA LEU A 171 12.43 14.87 0.83
C LEU A 171 13.27 13.60 0.82
N ALA A 172 13.05 12.70 -0.14
CA ALA A 172 13.78 11.44 -0.25
C ALA A 172 15.29 11.68 -0.39
N THR A 173 15.69 12.65 -1.21
CA THR A 173 17.10 13.01 -1.41
C THR A 173 17.72 13.53 -0.12
N THR A 174 17.08 14.50 0.54
CA THR A 174 17.62 15.09 1.77
C THR A 174 17.65 14.07 2.92
N ILE A 175 16.61 13.27 3.08
CA ILE A 175 16.55 12.18 4.07
C ILE A 175 17.67 11.17 3.82
N ALA A 176 17.90 10.76 2.56
CA ALA A 176 18.97 9.84 2.22
C ALA A 176 20.35 10.42 2.56
N GLN A 177 20.61 11.69 2.25
CA GLN A 177 21.87 12.36 2.57
C GLN A 177 22.14 12.39 4.08
N VAL A 178 21.12 12.68 4.90
CA VAL A 178 21.29 12.67 6.36
C VAL A 178 21.51 11.25 6.89
N LYS A 179 20.75 10.26 6.38
CA LYS A 179 20.96 8.85 6.72
C LYS A 179 22.38 8.38 6.40
N MET A 180 22.91 8.76 5.24
CA MET A 180 24.29 8.44 4.83
C MET A 180 25.32 9.09 5.76
N ARG A 181 25.18 10.37 6.09
CA ARG A 181 26.07 11.06 7.05
C ARG A 181 26.09 10.38 8.42
N ARG A 182 24.92 9.98 8.94
CA ARG A 182 24.82 9.23 10.20
C ARG A 182 25.56 7.89 10.13
N LEU A 183 25.45 7.17 9.01
CA LEU A 183 26.15 5.90 8.82
C LEU A 183 27.67 6.08 8.76
N GLU A 184 28.16 7.08 8.03
CA GLU A 184 29.59 7.41 7.94
C GLU A 184 30.17 7.74 9.32
N GLN A 185 29.48 8.58 10.10
CA GLN A 185 29.93 8.95 11.44
C GLN A 185 29.96 7.75 12.39
N ARG A 186 28.94 6.88 12.35
CA ARG A 186 28.92 5.63 13.14
C ARG A 186 30.04 4.67 12.77
N ALA A 187 30.41 4.61 11.49
CA ALA A 187 31.54 3.79 11.04
C ALA A 187 32.88 4.33 11.58
N ILE A 188 33.05 5.65 11.61
CA ILE A 188 34.23 6.31 12.21
C ILE A 188 34.31 6.03 13.72
N GLU A 189 33.21 6.23 14.44
CA GLU A 189 33.13 5.96 15.88
C GLU A 189 33.46 4.51 16.21
N SER A 190 32.94 3.57 15.41
CA SER A 190 33.21 2.13 15.58
C SER A 190 34.67 1.76 15.29
N ALA A 191 35.33 2.45 14.35
CA ALA A 191 36.74 2.23 14.03
C ALA A 191 37.69 2.82 15.08
N GLN A 192 37.25 3.85 15.81
CA GLN A 192 38.02 4.49 16.88
C GLN A 192 37.88 3.80 18.24
N GLN A 193 36.95 2.86 18.40
CA GLN A 193 36.89 2.03 19.60
C GLN A 193 38.13 1.13 19.68
N PRO A 194 39.02 1.31 20.67
CA PRO A 194 40.22 0.51 20.78
C PRO A 194 39.87 -0.95 21.04
N ALA A 195 40.57 -1.86 20.38
CA ALA A 195 40.43 -3.32 20.48
C ALA A 195 40.78 -3.91 21.88
N CYS A 196 40.77 -3.10 22.94
CA CYS A 196 41.24 -3.46 24.28
C CYS A 196 40.27 -4.38 25.05
N GLU A 197 39.04 -4.61 24.55
CA GLU A 197 38.04 -5.48 25.20
C GLU A 197 37.72 -6.78 24.44
N ARG A 198 38.55 -7.20 23.47
CA ARG A 198 38.38 -8.52 22.81
C ARG A 198 39.25 -9.65 23.36
N MET A 199 40.04 -9.41 24.42
CA MET A 199 40.96 -10.42 24.97
C MET A 199 40.89 -10.64 26.49
N SER A 200 39.76 -10.34 27.16
CA SER A 200 39.48 -10.95 28.46
C SER A 200 38.52 -12.13 28.27
N GLY A 201 39.13 -13.30 28.08
CA GLY A 201 38.42 -14.56 28.00
C GLY A 201 37.54 -14.77 29.24
N GLN A 202 36.28 -15.09 29.01
CA GLN A 202 35.52 -15.91 29.93
C GLN A 202 34.94 -17.08 29.13
N VAL A 203 35.72 -18.16 29.10
CA VAL A 203 35.24 -19.50 28.79
C VAL A 203 34.11 -19.79 29.78
N ARG A 204 32.86 -19.57 29.37
CA ARG A 204 31.69 -20.07 30.08
C ARG A 204 31.30 -21.40 29.47
N SER A 205 31.35 -22.40 30.35
CA SER A 205 30.90 -23.78 30.19
C SER A 205 29.55 -23.91 29.46
N PRO A 206 29.34 -24.97 28.66
CA PRO A 206 28.04 -25.27 28.08
C PRO A 206 27.15 -25.91 29.14
N ALA A 207 26.28 -25.12 29.77
CA ALA A 207 25.21 -25.65 30.60
C ALA A 207 23.95 -24.81 30.42
N GLU A 208 22.88 -25.53 30.11
CA GLU A 208 21.47 -25.17 30.30
C GLU A 208 20.83 -24.23 29.27
N VAL A 209 20.37 -24.91 28.21
CA VAL A 209 19.20 -24.58 27.40
C VAL A 209 18.02 -24.25 28.34
N HIS A 210 17.77 -22.98 28.60
CA HIS A 210 16.51 -22.50 29.16
C HIS A 210 15.65 -21.94 28.03
N VAL A 211 14.79 -22.79 27.49
CA VAL A 211 13.69 -22.44 26.59
C VAL A 211 12.66 -21.67 27.41
N SER A 212 12.79 -20.35 27.45
CA SER A 212 11.75 -19.48 28.01
C SER A 212 10.73 -19.15 26.93
N SER A 213 9.70 -20.00 26.90
CA SER A 213 8.28 -19.64 26.76
C SER A 213 7.96 -18.49 25.81
N ALA A 214 7.59 -18.87 24.58
CA ALA A 214 6.76 -18.07 23.70
C ALA A 214 5.46 -17.69 24.42
N THR A 215 5.33 -16.43 24.82
CA THR A 215 4.05 -15.82 25.11
C THR A 215 3.28 -15.71 23.80
N ARG A 216 2.42 -16.70 23.59
CA ARG A 216 1.42 -16.77 22.53
C ARG A 216 0.49 -15.57 22.68
N ARG A 217 0.83 -14.45 22.01
CA ARG A 217 -0.08 -13.31 21.84
C ARG A 217 -1.35 -13.85 21.20
N LYS A 218 -2.45 -13.82 21.96
CA LYS A 218 -3.82 -13.99 21.48
C LYS A 218 -3.97 -13.13 20.23
N GLY A 219 -4.37 -13.75 19.12
CA GLY A 219 -4.58 -13.05 17.87
C GLY A 219 -5.57 -11.93 18.11
N SER A 220 -5.10 -10.68 17.97
CA SER A 220 -6.00 -9.58 17.69
C SER A 220 -6.74 -9.98 16.42
N ALA A 221 -8.06 -9.82 16.42
CA ALA A 221 -8.84 -9.92 15.19
C ALA A 221 -8.09 -9.09 14.13
N LYS A 222 -7.73 -9.70 13.01
CA LYS A 222 -7.16 -8.98 11.88
C LYS A 222 -8.28 -8.09 11.36
N VAL A 223 -8.37 -6.87 11.89
CA VAL A 223 -9.18 -5.81 11.31
C VAL A 223 -8.73 -5.71 9.85
N PRO A 224 -9.63 -5.88 8.88
CA PRO A 224 -9.28 -5.79 7.47
C PRO A 224 -8.59 -4.45 7.26
N PRO A 225 -7.47 -4.39 6.52
CA PRO A 225 -6.83 -3.13 6.26
C PRO A 225 -7.87 -2.19 5.63
N GLN A 226 -8.10 -1.04 6.27
CA GLN A 226 -8.83 0.10 5.70
C GLN A 226 -8.31 0.32 4.28
N ARG A 227 -9.05 -0.23 3.32
CA ARG A 227 -8.64 -0.30 1.92
C ARG A 227 -8.90 1.07 1.33
N TRP A 228 -7.86 1.70 0.82
CA TRP A 228 -8.01 2.97 0.11
C TRP A 228 -8.93 2.77 -1.09
N ILE A 229 -9.92 3.65 -1.21
CA ILE A 229 -10.89 3.59 -2.29
C ILE A 229 -10.21 4.03 -3.57
N THR A 230 -10.04 3.06 -4.46
CA THR A 230 -9.37 3.24 -5.76
C THR A 230 -10.25 4.03 -6.73
N ASP A 231 -9.62 4.67 -7.72
CA ASP A 231 -10.36 5.37 -8.77
C ASP A 231 -11.23 4.41 -9.59
N GLU A 232 -10.78 3.16 -9.74
CA GLU A 232 -11.52 2.07 -10.38
C GLU A 232 -12.79 1.73 -9.60
N GLU A 233 -12.70 1.61 -8.27
CA GLU A 233 -13.86 1.37 -7.41
C GLU A 233 -14.87 2.52 -7.49
N ILE A 234 -14.39 3.77 -7.40
CA ILE A 234 -15.27 4.94 -7.54
C ILE A 234 -15.96 4.92 -8.91
N SER A 235 -15.20 4.67 -9.97
CA SER A 235 -15.72 4.68 -11.34
C SER A 235 -16.67 3.50 -11.61
N ALA A 236 -16.45 2.35 -10.97
CA ALA A 236 -17.36 1.21 -11.02
C ALA A 236 -18.69 1.53 -10.32
N GLU A 237 -18.63 2.15 -9.14
CA GLU A 237 -19.83 2.53 -8.40
C GLU A 237 -20.64 3.63 -9.10
N LEU A 238 -19.97 4.59 -9.73
CA LEU A 238 -20.63 5.61 -10.56
C LEU A 238 -21.34 5.01 -11.78
N ARG A 239 -20.72 4.03 -12.46
CA ARG A 239 -21.34 3.33 -13.60
C ARG A 239 -22.60 2.57 -13.18
N LYS A 240 -22.52 1.78 -12.12
CA LYS A 240 -23.67 1.06 -11.56
C LYS A 240 -24.82 2.01 -11.21
N ALA A 241 -24.50 3.18 -10.65
CA ALA A 241 -25.51 4.18 -10.31
C ALA A 241 -26.20 4.79 -11.55
N SER A 242 -25.51 4.89 -12.68
CA SER A 242 -26.11 5.37 -13.93
C SER A 242 -27.04 4.34 -14.58
N GLU A 243 -26.72 3.04 -14.48
CA GLU A 243 -27.56 1.96 -15.03
C GLU A 243 -28.95 1.85 -14.40
N HIS A 244 -29.16 2.41 -13.20
CA HIS A 244 -30.44 2.38 -12.49
C HIS A 244 -31.32 3.62 -12.76
N LEU A 245 -30.84 4.56 -13.58
CA LEU A 245 -31.55 5.80 -13.91
C LEU A 245 -32.28 5.74 -15.25
N ASP A 246 -31.99 4.74 -16.08
CA ASP A 246 -32.66 4.44 -17.35
C ASP A 246 -33.82 3.45 -17.16
#